data_AF-A0A7J9YCM9-F1
#
_entry.id   AF-A0A7J9YCM9-F1
#
_cell.length_a   1.000
_cell.length_b   1.000
_cell.length_c   1.000
_cell.angle_alpha   90.00
_cell.angle_beta   90.00
_cell.angle_gamma   90.00
#
_symmetry.space_group_name_H-M   'P 1'
#
loop_
_entity.id
_entity.type
_entity.pdbx_description
1 polymer ?
#
loop_
_entity_poly.entity_id
_entity_poly.type
_entity_poly.pdbx_seq_one_letter_code
_entity_poly.pdbx_strand_id
1 'polypeptide(L)'
;TRSARRGRRVAAALRAGTVNVNDTFSSAYGSIDAPMGGMRSSGLGRRHGAEGLLKYTEAQSVARARLPVIDPLAGMSRDTYLRLTGAAVRWLRRTRIR
;
A
#
# COMPACT_ATOMS: atom_id res chain seq x y z
N THR A 1 13.44 24.91 -19.81
CA THR A 1 12.52 26.07 -19.68
C THR A 1 13.13 27.08 -18.72
N ARG A 2 13.14 28.38 -19.05
CA ARG A 2 13.70 29.40 -18.14
C ARG A 2 12.80 29.72 -16.94
N SER A 3 11.51 29.37 -16.97
CA SER A 3 10.60 29.53 -15.83
C SER A 3 10.57 28.29 -14.94
N ALA A 4 11.01 28.42 -13.68
CA ALA A 4 10.95 27.37 -12.67
C ALA A 4 9.51 26.91 -12.38
N ARG A 5 8.56 27.86 -12.30
CA ARG A 5 7.13 27.55 -12.11
C ARG A 5 6.58 26.70 -13.25
N ARG A 6 6.91 27.04 -14.50
CA ARG A 6 6.53 26.23 -15.67
C ARG A 6 7.15 24.85 -15.62
N GLY A 7 8.44 24.76 -15.26
CA GLY A 7 9.15 23.49 -15.12
C GLY A 7 8.48 22.55 -14.12
N ARG A 8 8.20 23.04 -12.90
CA ARG A 8 7.49 22.25 -11.88
C ARG A 8 6.09 21.80 -12.32
N ARG A 9 5.32 22.70 -12.95
CA ARG A 9 3.97 22.36 -13.45
C ARG A 9 4.01 21.24 -14.49
N VAL A 10 4.95 21.31 -15.44
CA VAL A 10 5.09 20.25 -16.46
C VAL A 10 5.58 18.96 -15.81
N ALA A 11 6.59 19.03 -14.94
CA ALA A 11 7.12 17.85 -14.24
C ALA A 11 6.03 17.10 -13.46
N ALA A 12 5.16 17.81 -12.75
CA ALA A 12 4.05 17.23 -12.01
C ALA A 12 2.98 16.57 -12.90
N ALA A 13 2.87 16.98 -14.17
CA ALA A 13 1.91 16.40 -15.12
C ALA A 13 2.46 15.15 -15.84
N LEU A 14 3.78 14.91 -15.79
CA LEU A 14 4.42 13.79 -16.47
C LEU A 14 4.19 12.49 -15.70
N ARG A 15 3.81 11.43 -16.44
CA ARG A 15 3.79 10.06 -15.93
C ARG A 15 5.15 9.40 -16.18
N ALA A 16 6.12 9.77 -15.35
CA ALA A 16 7.48 9.24 -15.36
C ALA A 16 7.92 8.89 -13.94
N GLY A 17 8.83 7.92 -13.79
CA GLY A 17 9.34 7.55 -12.47
C GLY A 17 10.27 8.60 -11.88
N THR A 18 11.01 9.32 -12.73
CA THR A 18 11.96 10.37 -12.35
C THR A 18 11.90 11.51 -13.37
N VAL A 19 11.91 12.76 -12.93
CA VAL A 19 11.92 13.94 -13.81
C VAL A 19 12.96 14.94 -13.32
N ASN A 20 13.85 15.35 -14.21
CA ASN A 20 14.79 16.44 -13.99
C ASN A 20 14.30 17.69 -14.74
N VAL A 21 14.37 18.86 -14.11
CA VAL A 21 13.98 20.14 -14.72
C VAL A 21 15.24 20.96 -14.97
N ASN A 22 15.52 21.25 -16.24
CA ASN A 22 16.74 21.96 -16.68
C ASN A 22 18.04 21.24 -16.28
N ASP A 23 17.97 19.93 -16.06
CA ASP A 23 19.08 19.06 -15.72
C ASP A 23 18.94 17.78 -16.56
N THR A 24 20.07 17.23 -17.01
CA THR A 24 20.09 16.10 -17.94
C THR A 24 19.94 14.75 -17.25
N PHE A 25 20.32 14.62 -15.98
CA PHE A 25 20.25 13.37 -15.21
C PHE A 25 20.70 13.52 -13.75
N SER A 26 21.76 14.31 -13.55
CA SER A 26 22.57 14.35 -12.32
C SER A 26 21.78 14.70 -11.07
N SER A 27 20.81 15.61 -11.18
CA SER A 27 20.07 16.10 -9.99
C SER A 27 19.32 14.97 -9.30
N ALA A 28 18.49 14.22 -10.03
CA ALA A 28 17.75 13.10 -9.46
C ALA A 28 18.62 11.86 -9.21
N TYR A 29 19.66 11.63 -10.03
CA TYR A 29 20.58 10.51 -9.82
C TYR A 29 21.43 10.70 -8.56
N GLY A 30 21.95 11.90 -8.32
CA GLY A 30 22.75 12.22 -7.13
C GLY A 30 21.94 12.33 -5.84
N SER A 31 20.62 12.50 -5.95
CA SER A 31 19.70 12.52 -4.80
C SER A 31 19.43 11.10 -4.31
N ILE A 32 20.41 10.47 -3.64
CA ILE A 32 20.36 9.06 -3.22
C ILE A 32 19.24 8.75 -2.21
N ASP A 33 18.78 9.75 -1.47
CA ASP A 33 17.66 9.60 -0.54
C ASP A 33 16.30 9.70 -1.24
N ALA A 34 16.25 10.21 -2.47
CA ALA A 34 15.02 10.34 -3.24
C ALA A 34 14.79 9.09 -4.12
N PRO A 35 13.56 8.55 -4.20
CA PRO A 35 13.29 7.33 -4.93
C PRO A 35 13.46 7.53 -6.45
N MET A 36 14.39 6.79 -7.05
CA MET A 36 14.62 6.78 -8.49
C MET A 36 14.19 5.45 -9.10
N GLY A 37 13.51 5.48 -10.26
CA GLY A 37 13.07 4.29 -10.97
C GLY A 37 12.26 4.58 -12.23
N GLY A 38 11.79 3.50 -12.87
CA GLY A 38 10.89 3.55 -14.02
C GLY A 38 9.43 3.79 -13.62
N MET A 39 8.59 4.00 -14.63
CA MET A 39 7.14 4.03 -14.51
C MET A 39 6.51 3.43 -15.77
N ARG A 40 5.42 2.66 -15.63
CA ARG A 40 4.73 1.96 -16.72
C ARG A 40 5.67 0.97 -17.44
N SER A 41 5.69 0.98 -18.76
CA SER A 41 6.50 0.07 -19.58
C SER A 41 8.01 0.26 -19.42
N SER A 42 8.48 1.36 -18.83
CA SER A 42 9.90 1.57 -18.54
C SER A 42 10.42 0.81 -17.31
N GLY A 43 9.53 0.15 -16.56
CA GLY A 43 9.88 -0.67 -15.39
C GLY A 43 9.09 -0.32 -14.14
N LEU A 44 9.29 -1.15 -13.11
CA LEU A 44 8.62 -1.07 -11.81
C LEU A 44 9.64 -0.90 -10.68
N GLY A 45 9.17 -0.42 -9.53
CA GLY A 45 9.99 -0.27 -8.32
C GLY A 45 10.91 0.95 -8.33
N ARG A 46 11.74 1.04 -7.28
CA ARG A 46 12.71 2.13 -7.04
C ARG A 46 14.05 1.54 -6.62
N ARG A 47 15.13 2.31 -6.72
CA ARG A 47 16.48 1.86 -6.29
C ARG A 47 17.15 2.74 -5.25
N HIS A 48 16.69 3.96 -5.08
CA HIS A 48 17.17 4.91 -4.08
C HIS A 48 16.10 5.11 -3.00
N GLY A 49 16.46 5.79 -1.92
CA GLY A 49 15.57 6.08 -0.80
C GLY A 49 15.10 4.83 -0.06
N ALA A 50 14.10 5.03 0.80
CA ALA A 50 13.52 3.96 1.60
C ALA A 50 12.94 2.84 0.73
N GLU A 51 12.32 3.17 -0.40
CA GLU A 51 11.75 2.22 -1.34
C GLU A 51 12.83 1.33 -1.99
N GLY A 52 14.03 1.87 -2.19
CA GLY A 52 15.19 1.13 -2.68
C GLY A 52 15.74 0.13 -1.69
N LEU A 53 15.58 0.38 -0.39
CA LEU A 53 15.97 -0.55 0.68
C LEU A 53 14.88 -1.60 0.94
N LEU A 54 13.63 -1.14 1.05
CA LEU A 54 12.48 -2.00 1.36
C LEU A 54 12.24 -3.09 0.31
N LYS A 55 12.62 -2.89 -0.95
CA LYS A 55 12.48 -3.95 -1.97
C LYS A 55 13.37 -5.17 -1.72
N TYR A 56 14.38 -5.06 -0.85
CA TYR A 56 15.25 -6.15 -0.45
C TYR A 56 14.82 -6.78 0.87
N THR A 57 13.70 -6.35 1.43
CA THR A 57 13.11 -6.94 2.63
C THR A 57 11.84 -7.70 2.29
N GLU A 58 11.46 -8.63 3.15
CA GLU A 58 10.22 -9.38 3.02
C GLU A 58 9.17 -8.83 3.99
N ALA A 59 7.96 -8.59 3.48
CA ALA A 59 6.86 -8.12 4.30
C ALA A 59 6.30 -9.27 5.16
N GLN A 60 6.44 -9.17 6.48
CA GLN A 60 5.88 -10.14 7.42
C GLN A 60 4.70 -9.55 8.20
N SER A 61 3.52 -10.15 8.03
CA SER A 61 2.37 -9.84 8.86
C SER A 61 2.40 -10.68 10.13
N VAL A 62 2.44 -10.03 11.29
CA VAL A 62 2.36 -10.69 12.60
C VAL A 62 1.08 -10.25 13.28
N ALA A 63 0.20 -11.20 13.57
CA ALA A 63 -1.07 -10.95 14.24
C ALA A 63 -1.14 -11.69 15.58
N ARG A 64 -1.62 -11.01 16.62
CA ARG A 64 -1.88 -11.60 17.94
C ARG A 64 -3.31 -11.29 18.36
N ALA A 65 -4.13 -12.31 18.51
CA ALA A 65 -5.46 -12.19 19.07
C ALA A 65 -5.46 -12.54 20.56
N ARG A 66 -6.15 -11.75 21.39
CA ARG A 66 -6.37 -12.08 22.81
C ARG A 66 -7.59 -12.97 23.02
N LEU A 67 -8.54 -12.94 22.07
CA LEU A 67 -9.78 -13.72 22.08
C LEU A 67 -10.00 -14.31 20.68
N PRO A 68 -10.72 -15.45 20.57
CA PRO A 68 -11.19 -15.96 19.28
C PRO A 68 -11.96 -14.89 18.51
N VAL A 69 -11.49 -14.52 17.32
CA VAL A 69 -12.15 -13.52 16.47
C VAL A 69 -13.16 -14.19 15.53
N ILE A 70 -12.83 -15.39 15.03
CA ILE A 70 -13.66 -16.14 14.08
C ILE A 70 -13.94 -17.57 14.59
N ASP A 71 -13.38 -17.95 15.73
CA ASP A 71 -13.50 -19.30 16.30
C ASP A 71 -14.46 -19.38 17.50
N PRO A 72 -15.00 -20.57 17.81
CA PRO A 72 -15.78 -20.79 19.01
C PRO A 72 -15.00 -20.43 20.28
N LEU A 73 -15.70 -19.88 21.27
CA LEU A 73 -15.13 -19.72 22.61
C LEU A 73 -14.84 -21.10 23.23
N ALA A 74 -13.85 -21.14 24.14
CA ALA A 74 -13.48 -22.36 24.84
C ALA A 74 -14.70 -23.00 25.51
N GLY A 75 -14.93 -24.29 25.24
CA GLY A 75 -16.09 -25.05 25.74
C GLY A 75 -17.33 -25.02 24.85
N MET A 76 -17.36 -24.21 23.78
CA MET A 76 -18.45 -24.21 22.82
C MET A 76 -18.19 -25.18 21.67
N SER A 77 -19.18 -26.02 21.33
CA SER A 77 -19.07 -26.86 20.13
C SER A 77 -19.14 -26.02 18.85
N ARG A 78 -18.41 -26.44 17.82
CA ARG A 78 -18.38 -25.76 16.52
C ARG A 78 -19.77 -25.62 15.91
N ASP A 79 -20.62 -26.64 16.06
CA ASP A 79 -21.99 -26.62 15.52
C ASP A 79 -22.86 -25.58 16.22
N THR A 80 -22.71 -25.43 17.54
CA THR A 80 -23.44 -24.41 18.31
C THR A 80 -23.01 -23.01 17.88
N TYR A 81 -21.70 -22.80 17.74
CA TYR A 81 -21.15 -21.53 17.26
C TYR A 81 -21.67 -21.17 15.86
N LEU A 82 -21.66 -22.11 14.91
CA LEU A 82 -22.15 -21.89 13.54
C LEU A 82 -23.67 -21.61 13.50
N ARG A 83 -24.46 -22.29 14.34
CA ARG A 83 -25.92 -22.04 14.43
C ARG A 83 -26.20 -20.65 15.00
N LEU A 84 -25.49 -20.24 16.05
CA LEU A 84 -25.67 -18.95 16.70
C LEU A 84 -25.22 -17.81 15.78
N THR A 85 -24.02 -17.87 15.22
CA THR A 85 -23.51 -16.87 14.28
C THR A 85 -24.39 -16.79 13.03
N GLY A 86 -24.80 -17.92 12.46
CA GLY A 86 -25.74 -17.94 11.33
C GLY A 86 -27.11 -17.35 11.66
N ALA A 87 -27.63 -17.56 12.87
CA ALA A 87 -28.87 -16.93 13.33
C ALA A 87 -28.70 -15.41 13.50
N ALA A 88 -27.59 -14.96 14.10
CA ALA A 88 -27.27 -13.55 14.27
C ALA A 88 -27.13 -12.83 12.91
N VAL A 89 -26.43 -13.42 11.95
CA VAL A 89 -26.31 -12.85 10.58
C VAL A 89 -27.66 -12.79 9.87
N ARG A 90 -28.49 -13.84 9.98
CA ARG A 90 -29.86 -13.82 9.41
C ARG A 90 -30.73 -12.76 10.06
N TRP A 91 -30.57 -12.54 11.36
CA TRP A 91 -31.29 -11.49 12.08
C TRP A 91 -30.82 -10.10 11.63
N LEU A 92 -29.51 -9.85 11.58
CA LEU A 92 -28.94 -8.59 11.06
C LEU A 92 -29.39 -8.28 9.62
N ARG A 93 -29.42 -9.29 8.75
CA ARG A 93 -29.93 -9.14 7.37
C ARG A 93 -31.43 -8.83 7.33
N ARG A 94 -32.21 -9.33 8.28
CA ARG A 94 -33.65 -9.07 8.39
C ARG A 94 -33.95 -7.71 8.99
N THR A 95 -33.16 -7.25 9.96
CA THR A 95 -33.38 -5.96 10.63
C THR A 95 -32.84 -4.77 9.85
N ARG A 96 -32.10 -4.97 8.74
CA ARG A 96 -31.56 -3.91 7.85
C ARG A 96 -30.88 -2.76 8.61
N ILE A 97 -30.25 -3.05 9.75
CA ILE A 97 -29.48 -2.05 10.47
C ILE A 97 -28.22 -1.79 9.63
N ARG A 98 -28.16 -0.59 9.04
CA ARG A 98 -27.00 -0.07 8.30
C ARG A 98 -25.84 0.21 9.24
#